data_AF-A0AAD3N5U3-F1
#
_entry.id   AF-A0AAD3N5U3-F1
#
_cell.length_a   1.000
_cell.length_b   1.000
_cell.length_c   1.000
_cell.angle_alpha   90.00
_cell.angle_beta   90.00
_cell.angle_gamma   90.00
#
_symmetry.space_group_name_H-M   'P 1'
#
loop_
_entity.id
_entity.type
_entity.pdbx_description
1 polymer ?
#
loop_
_entity_poly.entity_id
_entity_poly.type
_entity_poly.pdbx_seq_one_letter_code
_entity_poly.pdbx_strand_id
1 'polypeptide(L)'
;MAQAKIQAKMNDPPCNKFSRTLSMADRSVRLLESSDQLEMRVEALREAASAMEQEKECILEMIQSIQNSQEMRNICAGEREELNLTANRLMGRHCLWRSLLARPETPSRRMRYARPHLYR
;
A
#
# COMPACT_ATOMS: atom_id res chain seq x y z
N MET A 1 28.31 -35.10 -64.75
CA MET A 1 28.96 -35.52 -63.48
C MET A 1 29.26 -34.25 -62.71
N ALA A 2 28.42 -33.87 -61.73
CA ALA A 2 28.62 -34.04 -60.28
C ALA A 2 29.87 -33.26 -59.78
N GLN A 3 29.84 -32.31 -58.83
CA GLN A 3 28.96 -32.06 -57.69
C GLN A 3 28.99 -30.56 -57.31
N ALA A 4 27.87 -30.05 -56.80
CA ALA A 4 27.79 -28.81 -56.03
C ALA A 4 28.35 -29.02 -54.62
N LYS A 5 29.14 -28.07 -54.11
CA LYS A 5 29.49 -27.96 -52.67
C LYS A 5 29.12 -26.57 -52.18
N ILE A 6 27.90 -26.48 -51.66
CA ILE A 6 27.42 -25.34 -50.87
C ILE A 6 28.00 -25.53 -49.47
N GLN A 7 29.02 -24.74 -49.10
CA GLN A 7 29.42 -24.58 -47.71
C GLN A 7 28.52 -23.51 -47.09
N ALA A 8 27.42 -23.95 -46.49
CA ALA A 8 26.69 -23.15 -45.52
C ALA A 8 27.52 -23.11 -44.24
N LYS A 9 28.17 -21.97 -43.95
CA LYS A 9 28.77 -21.72 -42.65
C LYS A 9 28.55 -20.27 -42.25
N MET A 10 27.85 -20.14 -41.13
CA MET A 10 27.76 -18.99 -40.23
C MET A 10 26.77 -17.90 -40.62
N ASN A 11 25.48 -18.27 -40.67
CA ASN A 11 24.45 -17.40 -40.12
C ASN A 11 24.27 -17.76 -38.64
N ASP A 12 25.08 -17.15 -37.78
CA ASP A 12 24.70 -16.89 -36.41
C ASP A 12 24.96 -15.40 -36.19
N PRO A 13 23.94 -14.54 -36.04
CA PRO A 13 24.20 -13.27 -35.40
C PRO A 13 24.84 -13.62 -34.05
N PRO A 14 25.91 -12.92 -33.60
CA PRO A 14 26.29 -13.02 -32.20
C PRO A 14 25.07 -12.52 -31.45
N CYS A 15 24.29 -13.48 -30.98
CA CYS A 15 23.25 -13.31 -30.01
C CYS A 15 24.01 -12.95 -28.74
N ASN A 16 24.51 -11.72 -28.71
CA ASN A 16 25.22 -11.06 -27.63
C ASN A 16 24.16 -10.76 -26.57
N LYS A 17 23.57 -11.82 -26.01
CA LYS A 17 22.42 -11.80 -25.09
C LYS A 17 22.79 -11.27 -23.71
N PHE A 18 24.01 -10.78 -23.55
CA PHE A 18 24.41 -9.95 -22.44
C PHE A 18 25.24 -8.82 -23.04
N SER A 19 24.61 -7.66 -23.28
CA SER A 19 25.34 -6.40 -23.38
C SER A 19 26.35 -6.37 -22.24
N ARG A 20 27.63 -6.17 -22.57
CA ARG A 20 28.81 -6.32 -21.70
C ARG A 20 28.89 -5.35 -20.51
N THR A 21 27.76 -4.87 -20.00
CA THR A 21 27.74 -3.87 -18.94
C THR A 21 27.42 -4.41 -17.55
N LEU A 22 26.82 -5.59 -17.36
CA LEU A 22 26.49 -6.08 -16.00
C LEU A 22 26.42 -7.61 -15.90
N SER A 23 27.05 -8.20 -14.88
CA SER A 23 26.86 -9.61 -14.52
C SER A 23 25.46 -9.83 -13.94
N MET A 24 24.94 -11.07 -14.02
CA MET A 24 23.71 -11.47 -13.33
C MET A 24 23.75 -11.14 -11.83
N ALA A 25 24.93 -11.23 -11.21
CA ALA A 25 25.15 -10.86 -9.81
C ALA A 25 24.87 -9.37 -9.56
N ASP A 26 25.45 -8.46 -10.37
CA ASP A 26 25.25 -7.02 -10.22
C ASP A 26 23.78 -6.62 -10.45
N ARG A 27 23.11 -7.30 -11.38
CA ARG A 27 21.67 -7.12 -11.61
C ARG A 27 20.83 -7.55 -10.41
N SER A 28 21.17 -8.68 -9.78
CA SER A 28 20.47 -9.15 -8.58
C SER A 28 20.70 -8.24 -7.37
N VAL A 29 21.90 -7.68 -7.22
CA VAL A 29 22.21 -6.72 -6.13
C VAL A 29 21.34 -5.47 -6.23
N ARG A 30 21.27 -4.84 -7.41
CA ARG A 30 20.40 -3.66 -7.57
C ARG A 30 18.92 -3.96 -7.36
N LEU A 31 18.46 -5.16 -7.71
CA LEU A 31 17.08 -5.55 -7.46
C LEU A 31 16.81 -5.71 -5.96
N LEU A 32 17.75 -6.27 -5.20
CA LEU A 32 17.66 -6.34 -3.74
C LEU A 32 17.64 -4.95 -3.12
N GLU A 33 18.57 -4.06 -3.49
CA GLU A 33 18.59 -2.67 -3.00
C GLU A 33 17.27 -1.95 -3.30
N SER A 34 16.71 -2.14 -4.51
CA SER A 34 15.40 -1.57 -4.86
C SER A 34 14.25 -2.19 -4.05
N SER A 35 14.36 -3.47 -3.70
CA SER A 35 13.39 -4.17 -2.86
C SER A 35 13.43 -3.61 -1.44
N ASP A 36 14.62 -3.43 -0.87
CA ASP A 36 14.81 -2.87 0.48
C ASP A 36 14.25 -1.44 0.56
N GLN A 37 14.48 -0.62 -0.46
CA GLN A 37 13.88 0.72 -0.56
C GLN A 37 12.36 0.68 -0.63
N LEU A 38 11.79 -0.29 -1.35
CA LEU A 38 10.34 -0.47 -1.41
C LEU A 38 9.79 -0.93 -0.07
N GLU A 39 10.46 -1.84 0.63
CA GLU A 39 10.07 -2.29 1.98
C GLU A 39 10.05 -1.12 2.98
N MET A 40 11.10 -0.31 3.00
CA MET A 40 11.16 0.91 3.84
C MET A 40 10.00 1.88 3.54
N ARG A 41 9.67 2.09 2.26
CA ARG A 41 8.55 2.96 1.87
C ARG A 41 7.20 2.37 2.27
N VAL A 42 7.03 1.05 2.17
CA VAL A 42 5.81 0.37 2.62
C VAL A 42 5.66 0.51 4.13
N GLU A 43 6.73 0.36 4.89
CA GLU A 43 6.69 0.52 6.35
C GLU A 43 6.33 1.96 6.74
N ALA A 44 6.95 2.96 6.11
CA ALA A 44 6.59 4.37 6.32
C ALA A 44 5.12 4.66 5.98
N LEU A 45 4.57 4.05 4.93
CA LEU A 45 3.15 4.16 4.59
C LEU A 45 2.25 3.51 5.65
N ARG A 46 2.68 2.41 6.28
CA ARG A 46 1.95 1.76 7.38
C ARG A 46 1.94 2.60 8.65
N GLU A 47 3.06 3.21 8.99
CA GLU A 47 3.15 4.14 10.11
C GLU A 47 2.24 5.37 9.87
N ALA A 48 2.30 5.94 8.67
CA ALA A 48 1.44 7.06 8.29
C ALA A 48 -0.06 6.68 8.32
N ALA A 49 -0.42 5.48 7.86
CA ALA A 49 -1.79 4.98 7.95
C ALA A 49 -2.24 4.80 9.41
N SER A 50 -1.38 4.25 10.27
CA SER A 50 -1.65 4.11 11.70
C SER A 50 -1.84 5.46 12.40
N ALA A 51 -1.00 6.44 12.09
CA ALA A 51 -1.13 7.81 12.62
C ALA A 51 -2.45 8.46 12.17
N MET A 52 -2.84 8.28 10.91
CA MET A 52 -4.11 8.75 10.37
C MET A 52 -5.32 8.07 11.06
N GLU A 53 -5.25 6.77 11.33
CA GLU A 53 -6.29 6.05 12.08
C GLU A 53 -6.42 6.60 13.51
N GLN A 54 -5.31 6.90 14.18
CA GLN A 54 -5.33 7.49 15.51
C GLN A 54 -5.95 8.90 15.52
N GLU A 55 -5.53 9.78 14.61
CA GLU A 55 -6.09 11.14 14.50
C GLU A 55 -7.62 11.10 14.31
N LYS A 56 -8.07 10.15 13.49
CA LYS A 56 -9.48 9.92 13.21
C LYS A 56 -10.28 9.49 14.46
N GLU A 57 -9.70 8.66 15.33
CA GLU A 57 -10.31 8.33 16.63
C GLU A 57 -10.34 9.54 17.57
N CYS A 58 -9.26 10.34 17.63
CA CYS A 58 -9.24 11.58 18.40
C CYS A 58 -10.33 12.57 17.95
N ILE A 59 -10.58 12.68 16.63
CA ILE A 59 -11.69 13.51 16.10
C ILE A 59 -13.05 13.01 16.60
N LEU A 60 -13.28 11.70 16.67
CA LEU A 60 -14.53 11.18 17.23
C LEU A 60 -14.70 11.53 18.70
N GLU A 61 -13.63 11.37 19.49
CA GLU A 61 -13.65 11.72 20.91
C GLU A 61 -13.96 13.21 21.11
N MET A 62 -13.37 14.09 20.29
CA MET A 62 -13.68 15.53 20.31
C MET A 62 -15.14 15.81 19.97
N ILE A 63 -15.70 15.17 18.93
CA ILE A 63 -17.12 15.35 18.56
C ILE A 63 -18.02 14.91 19.71
N GLN A 64 -17.74 13.75 20.31
CA GLN A 64 -18.52 13.25 21.45
C GLN A 64 -18.37 14.15 22.67
N SER A 65 -17.18 14.69 22.92
CA SER A 65 -16.95 15.65 24.00
C SER A 65 -17.80 16.90 23.84
N ILE A 66 -17.84 17.47 22.62
CA ILE A 66 -18.68 18.62 22.30
C ILE A 66 -20.16 18.27 22.50
N GLN A 67 -20.64 17.15 21.97
CA GLN A 67 -22.04 16.74 22.10
C GLN A 67 -22.49 16.52 23.54
N ASN A 68 -21.59 16.05 24.41
CA ASN A 68 -21.86 15.78 25.82
C ASN A 68 -21.54 16.97 26.76
N SER A 69 -21.05 18.07 26.20
CA SER A 69 -20.62 19.24 26.98
C SER A 69 -21.78 19.87 27.75
N GLN A 70 -21.44 20.60 28.81
CA GLN A 70 -22.44 21.37 29.55
C GLN A 70 -23.01 22.53 28.70
N GLU A 71 -22.21 23.08 27.79
CA GLU A 71 -22.61 24.16 26.88
C GLU A 71 -23.76 23.74 25.96
N MET A 72 -23.72 22.51 25.44
CA MET A 72 -24.81 21.93 24.64
C MET A 72 -26.15 21.85 25.39
N ARG A 73 -26.14 21.87 26.72
CA ARG A 73 -27.35 21.88 27.56
C ARG A 73 -27.88 23.29 27.83
N ASN A 74 -27.05 24.32 27.61
CA ASN A 74 -27.36 25.71 27.95
C ASN A 74 -27.76 26.56 26.74
N ILE A 75 -27.51 26.10 25.51
CA ILE A 75 -27.89 26.78 24.26
C ILE A 75 -29.36 26.51 23.89
N CYS A 76 -29.91 27.32 22.98
CA CYS A 76 -31.31 27.17 22.58
C CYS A 76 -31.54 25.88 21.77
N ALA A 77 -32.80 25.46 21.68
CA ALA A 77 -33.15 24.21 20.99
C ALA A 77 -32.74 24.20 19.51
N GLY A 78 -32.84 25.34 18.82
CA GLY A 78 -32.46 25.47 17.40
C GLY A 78 -30.96 25.33 17.18
N GLU A 79 -30.13 26.08 17.92
CA GLU A 79 -28.67 25.99 17.84
C GLU A 79 -28.17 24.57 18.18
N ARG A 80 -28.78 23.95 19.19
CA ARG A 80 -28.46 22.58 19.59
C ARG A 80 -28.78 21.57 18.48
N GLU A 81 -29.89 21.76 17.77
CA GLU A 81 -30.27 20.90 16.66
C GLU A 81 -29.27 21.03 15.49
N GLU A 82 -28.88 22.25 15.13
CA GLU A 82 -27.86 22.49 14.09
C GLU A 82 -26.51 21.84 14.40
N LEU A 83 -26.06 21.96 15.66
CA LEU A 83 -24.83 21.31 16.12
C LEU A 83 -24.94 19.79 16.10
N ASN A 84 -26.09 19.22 16.50
CA ASN A 84 -26.32 17.78 16.43
C ASN A 84 -26.37 17.26 14.98
N LEU A 85 -27.02 17.99 14.06
CA LEU A 85 -27.01 17.65 12.64
C LEU A 85 -25.58 17.65 12.07
N THR A 86 -24.77 18.64 12.46
CA THR A 86 -23.36 18.73 12.06
C THR A 86 -22.54 17.58 12.60
N ALA A 87 -22.67 17.26 13.88
CA ALA A 87 -22.01 16.13 14.52
C ALA A 87 -22.42 14.79 13.89
N ASN A 88 -23.72 14.58 13.64
CA ASN A 88 -24.23 13.39 12.97
C ASN A 88 -23.67 13.24 11.55
N ARG A 89 -23.57 14.34 10.79
CA ARG A 89 -22.94 14.33 9.46
C ARG A 89 -21.46 13.95 9.54
N LEU A 90 -20.74 14.46 10.54
CA LEU A 90 -19.33 14.14 10.77
C LEU A 90 -19.14 12.67 11.15
N MET A 91 -19.94 12.14 12.08
CA MET A 91 -19.93 10.74 12.48
C MET A 91 -20.29 9.82 11.31
N GLY A 92 -21.29 10.17 10.50
CA GLY A 92 -21.67 9.42 9.30
C GLY A 92 -20.50 9.30 8.30
N ARG A 93 -19.74 10.39 8.10
CA ARG A 93 -18.51 10.34 7.30
C ARG A 93 -17.45 9.44 7.92
N HIS A 94 -17.24 9.49 9.24
CA HIS A 94 -16.32 8.58 9.91
C HIS A 94 -16.70 7.10 9.72
N CYS A 95 -17.98 6.76 9.86
CA CYS A 95 -18.49 5.39 9.68
C CYS A 95 -18.29 4.89 8.24
N LEU A 96 -18.54 5.75 7.24
CA LEU A 96 -18.25 5.46 5.85
C LEU A 96 -16.76 5.14 5.65
N TRP A 97 -15.87 5.99 6.21
CA TRP A 97 -14.42 5.79 6.12
C TRP A 97 -13.97 4.48 6.77
N ARG A 98 -14.50 4.14 7.95
CA ARG A 98 -14.19 2.87 8.64
C ARG A 98 -14.61 1.67 7.77
N SER A 99 -15.78 1.76 7.15
CA SER A 99 -16.29 0.72 6.25
C SER A 99 -15.47 0.59 4.97
N LEU A 100 -14.95 1.69 4.44
CA LEU A 100 -14.10 1.71 3.24
C LEU A 100 -12.68 1.18 3.50
N LEU A 101 -12.14 1.42 4.70
CA LEU A 101 -10.82 0.94 5.13
C LEU A 101 -10.85 -0.53 5.57
N ALA A 102 -12.00 -1.03 6.03
CA ALA A 102 -12.24 -2.45 6.31
C ALA A 102 -12.32 -3.32 5.03
N ARG A 103 -11.50 -3.04 4.01
CA ARG A 103 -11.36 -3.91 2.84
C ARG A 103 -10.99 -5.31 3.33
N PRO A 104 -11.69 -6.37 2.91
CA PRO A 104 -11.26 -7.72 3.21
C PRO A 104 -9.88 -7.92 2.58
N GLU A 105 -8.87 -8.13 3.43
CA GLU A 105 -7.58 -8.72 3.02
C GLU A 105 -7.92 -9.98 2.22
N THR A 106 -7.84 -9.89 0.89
CA THR A 106 -8.11 -11.05 0.03
C THR A 106 -7.17 -12.18 0.45
N PRO A 107 -7.64 -13.43 0.64
CA PRO A 107 -6.82 -14.57 1.08
C PRO A 107 -5.54 -14.76 0.24
N SER A 108 -5.52 -14.27 -0.99
CA SER A 108 -4.37 -14.28 -1.92
C SER A 108 -3.15 -13.44 -1.48
N ARG A 109 -3.25 -12.61 -0.43
CA ARG A 109 -2.09 -11.91 0.17
C ARG A 109 -1.42 -12.69 1.30
N ARG A 110 -2.14 -13.56 2.02
CA ARG A 110 -1.58 -14.40 3.11
C ARG A 110 -0.55 -15.42 2.62
N MET A 111 -0.69 -15.91 1.39
CA MET A 111 0.24 -16.90 0.83
C MET A 111 1.55 -16.32 0.27
N ARG A 112 1.68 -14.99 0.13
CA ARG A 112 2.91 -14.39 -0.44
C ARG A 112 4.00 -14.03 0.57
N TYR A 113 3.69 -14.06 1.87
CA TYR A 113 4.67 -13.81 2.94
C TYR A 113 5.00 -15.04 3.79
N ALA A 114 4.37 -16.18 3.51
CA ALA A 114 4.78 -17.46 4.08
C ALA A 114 5.86 -18.11 3.18
N ARG A 115 7.08 -17.56 3.18
CA ARG A 115 8.26 -18.34 2.78
C ARG A 115 8.87 -18.93 4.05
N PRO A 116 8.76 -20.24 4.30
CA PRO A 116 9.60 -20.90 5.28
C PRO A 116 11.03 -20.84 4.73
N HIS A 117 11.93 -20.17 5.44
CA HIS A 117 13.35 -20.36 5.26
C HIS A 117 13.69 -21.80 5.66
N LEU A 118 13.66 -22.71 4.70
CA LEU A 118 14.18 -24.07 4.82
C LEU A 118 14.95 -24.42 3.56
N TYR A 119 16.26 -24.17 3.59
CA TYR A 119 17.33 -24.88 2.87
C TYR A 119 18.60 -24.50 3.66
N ARG A 120 19.07 -25.32 4.60
CA ARG A 120 19.88 -26.55 4.45
C ARG A 120 21.07 -26.37 3.51
#